data_AF-A0A4D6FEY6-F1
#
_entry.id   AF-A0A4D6FEY6-F1
#
_cell.length_a   1.000
_cell.length_b   1.000
_cell.length_c   1.000
_cell.angle_alpha   90.00
_cell.angle_beta   90.00
_cell.angle_gamma   90.00
#
_symmetry.space_group_name_H-M   'P 1'
#
loop_
_entity.id
_entity.type
_entity.pdbx_description
1 polymer ?
#
loop_
_entity_poly.entity_id
_entity_poly.type
_entity_poly.pdbx_seq_one_letter_code
_entity_poly.pdbx_strand_id
1 'polypeptide(L)'
;MSKLLLISNIGKFGQEDITSKVEIVSKERGEQIMDNYQFEDVFFINDDLMMIKYNPKLSNKLLSIIKEEEKDISIKEGFASKKGTLSNIAIAAFISAYGRVHLNKFRIITAIVYTGADCIFTENPIDPKYIGPEIEQLKLKSNIIKGFFIKPKFYSYLTDKGKEVVVTAEVKP
;
A
#
# COMPACT_ATOMS: atom_id res chain seq x y z
N MET A 1 10.16 8.09 -16.21
CA MET A 1 10.49 6.73 -15.76
C MET A 1 11.12 6.70 -14.36
N SER A 2 12.05 7.60 -14.04
CA SER A 2 12.81 7.59 -12.76
C SER A 2 11.97 7.77 -11.48
N LYS A 3 10.90 8.58 -11.49
CA LYS A 3 10.03 8.78 -10.31
C LYS A 3 9.30 7.50 -9.87
N LEU A 4 8.84 6.71 -10.84
CA LEU A 4 8.11 5.48 -10.56
C LEU A 4 9.03 4.44 -9.90
N LEU A 5 10.27 4.35 -10.36
CA LEU A 5 11.27 3.44 -9.80
C LEU A 5 11.58 3.75 -8.33
N LEU A 6 11.69 5.04 -7.99
CA LEU A 6 11.92 5.47 -6.61
C LEU A 6 10.75 5.10 -5.70
N ILE A 7 9.52 5.42 -6.13
CA ILE A 7 8.31 5.16 -5.35
C ILE A 7 8.05 3.65 -5.20
N SER A 8 8.25 2.87 -6.27
CA SER A 8 8.04 1.42 -6.22
C SER A 8 9.03 0.71 -5.32
N ASN A 9 10.28 1.19 -5.25
CA ASN A 9 11.28 0.65 -4.32
C ASN A 9 10.89 0.88 -2.85
N ILE A 10 10.35 2.07 -2.51
CA ILE A 10 9.82 2.31 -1.15
C ILE A 10 8.69 1.32 -0.85
N GLY A 11 7.79 1.08 -1.81
CA GLY A 11 6.71 0.09 -1.67
C GLY A 11 7.23 -1.33 -1.42
N LYS A 12 8.30 -1.74 -2.11
CA LYS A 12 8.94 -3.05 -1.90
C LYS A 12 9.52 -3.22 -0.48
N PHE A 13 10.09 -2.15 0.09
CA PHE A 13 10.61 -2.21 1.47
C PHE A 13 9.50 -2.38 2.52
N GLY A 14 8.30 -1.86 2.25
CA GLY A 14 7.14 -1.97 3.14
C GLY A 14 6.21 -3.13 2.81
N GLN A 15 6.60 -4.03 1.90
CA GLN A 15 5.74 -5.13 1.47
C GLN A 15 5.66 -6.21 2.55
N GLU A 16 4.45 -6.49 3.00
CA GLU A 16 4.18 -7.67 3.83
C GLU A 16 4.08 -8.92 2.96
N ASP A 17 4.45 -10.05 3.56
CA ASP A 17 4.26 -11.34 2.92
C ASP A 17 2.78 -11.67 2.81
N ILE A 18 2.29 -11.66 1.58
CA ILE A 18 0.98 -12.22 1.26
C ILE A 18 1.11 -13.74 1.38
N THR A 19 0.77 -14.25 2.56
CA THR A 19 0.83 -15.68 2.86
C THR A 19 -0.41 -16.42 2.40
N SER A 20 -1.54 -15.72 2.21
CA SER A 20 -2.80 -16.32 1.79
C SER A 20 -3.08 -15.99 0.33
N LYS A 21 -3.51 -16.99 -0.44
CA LYS A 21 -3.97 -16.84 -1.82
C LYS A 21 -5.49 -16.76 -1.83
N VAL A 22 -6.05 -15.89 -2.67
CA VAL A 22 -7.49 -15.82 -2.93
C VAL A 22 -7.74 -16.22 -4.37
N GLU A 23 -8.58 -17.21 -4.60
CA GLU A 23 -8.95 -17.69 -5.93
C GLU A 23 -10.45 -17.93 -6.04
N ILE A 24 -11.00 -17.67 -7.23
CA ILE A 24 -12.34 -18.11 -7.62
C ILE A 24 -12.16 -19.42 -8.37
N VAL A 25 -12.78 -20.49 -7.87
CA VAL A 25 -12.61 -21.87 -8.37
C VAL A 25 -13.96 -22.57 -8.45
N SER A 26 -14.02 -23.67 -9.21
CA SER A 26 -15.17 -24.57 -9.17
C SER A 26 -15.28 -25.24 -7.80
N LYS A 27 -16.48 -25.69 -7.41
CA LYS A 27 -16.67 -26.40 -6.13
C LYS A 27 -15.75 -27.62 -5.98
N GLU A 28 -15.65 -28.46 -7.02
CA GLU A 28 -14.75 -29.63 -7.02
C GLU A 28 -13.30 -29.24 -6.76
N ARG A 29 -12.83 -28.14 -7.37
CA ARG A 29 -11.46 -27.66 -7.15
C ARG A 29 -11.31 -27.01 -5.78
N GLY A 30 -12.34 -26.35 -5.27
CA GLY A 30 -12.37 -25.76 -3.94
C GLY A 30 -12.28 -26.82 -2.84
N GLU A 31 -13.01 -27.92 -2.97
CA GLU A 31 -12.92 -29.09 -2.07
C GLU A 31 -11.51 -29.66 -2.03
N GLN A 32 -10.88 -29.87 -3.20
CA GLN A 32 -9.47 -30.29 -3.26
C GLN A 32 -8.52 -29.31 -2.55
N ILE A 33 -8.77 -28.01 -2.61
CA ILE A 33 -7.94 -27.02 -1.92
C ILE A 33 -8.17 -27.10 -0.41
N MET A 34 -9.43 -27.28 0.03
CA MET A 34 -9.77 -27.44 1.44
C MET A 34 -9.16 -28.69 2.06
N ASP A 35 -9.02 -29.77 1.29
CA ASP A 35 -8.40 -31.02 1.75
C ASP A 35 -6.86 -30.91 1.87
N ASN A 36 -6.22 -30.20 0.94
CA ASN A 36 -4.77 -30.16 0.82
C ASN A 36 -4.11 -28.97 1.56
N TYR A 37 -4.85 -27.90 1.84
CA TYR A 37 -4.32 -26.66 2.38
C TYR A 37 -5.14 -26.14 3.56
N GLN A 38 -4.51 -25.33 4.40
CA GLN A 38 -5.23 -24.61 5.44
C GLN A 38 -6.01 -23.45 4.80
N PHE A 39 -7.32 -23.60 4.67
CA PHE A 39 -8.19 -22.52 4.23
C PHE A 39 -8.55 -21.58 5.39
N GLU A 40 -8.73 -20.31 5.08
CA GLU A 40 -9.10 -19.25 6.04
C GLU A 40 -10.57 -18.87 5.86
N ASP A 41 -11.01 -18.64 4.62
CA ASP A 41 -12.37 -18.22 4.31
C ASP A 41 -12.88 -18.86 3.01
N VAL A 42 -14.18 -19.12 2.96
CA VAL A 42 -14.89 -19.63 1.78
C VAL A 42 -16.17 -18.83 1.57
N PHE A 43 -16.40 -18.39 0.34
CA PHE A 43 -17.63 -17.72 -0.09
C PHE A 43 -18.20 -18.44 -1.32
N PHE A 44 -19.42 -18.94 -1.21
CA PHE A 44 -20.13 -19.51 -2.36
C PHE A 44 -20.71 -18.38 -3.21
N ILE A 45 -20.29 -18.32 -4.48
CA ILE A 45 -20.80 -17.32 -5.42
C ILE A 45 -22.10 -17.82 -6.03
N ASN A 46 -22.13 -19.10 -6.42
CA ASN A 46 -23.31 -19.79 -6.94
C ASN A 46 -23.13 -21.32 -6.77
N ASP A 47 -23.97 -22.10 -7.47
CA ASP A 47 -23.96 -23.56 -7.36
C ASP A 47 -22.70 -24.22 -7.94
N ASP A 48 -21.94 -23.55 -8.78
CA ASP A 48 -20.76 -24.12 -9.45
C ASP A 48 -19.44 -23.50 -8.97
N LEU A 49 -19.48 -22.28 -8.45
CA LEU A 49 -18.32 -21.45 -8.14
C LEU A 49 -18.25 -21.06 -6.66
N MET A 50 -17.04 -21.10 -6.13
CA MET A 50 -16.69 -20.59 -4.83
C MET A 50 -15.41 -19.76 -4.88
N MET A 51 -15.34 -18.75 -4.02
CA MET A 51 -14.12 -18.03 -3.73
C MET A 51 -13.51 -18.61 -2.46
N ILE A 52 -12.25 -19.01 -2.53
CA ILE A 52 -11.51 -19.57 -1.39
C ILE A 52 -10.27 -18.73 -1.10
N LYS A 53 -10.09 -18.39 0.17
CA LYS A 53 -8.86 -17.81 0.71
C LYS A 53 -8.13 -18.91 1.48
N TYR A 54 -6.90 -19.23 1.09
CA TYR A 54 -6.15 -20.32 1.72
C TYR A 54 -4.65 -20.04 1.78
N ASN A 55 -3.98 -20.64 2.75
CA ASN A 55 -2.53 -20.59 2.87
C ASN A 55 -1.92 -21.77 2.09
N PRO A 56 -1.06 -21.54 1.08
CA PRO A 56 -0.46 -22.61 0.29
C PRO A 56 0.62 -23.39 1.05
N LYS A 57 0.91 -23.07 2.32
CA LYS A 57 1.71 -23.91 3.20
C LYS A 57 0.89 -25.13 3.63
N LEU A 58 1.49 -26.32 3.56
CA LEU A 58 0.87 -27.54 4.08
C LEU A 58 0.57 -27.40 5.57
N SER A 59 -0.57 -27.97 5.98
CA SER A 59 -0.91 -28.03 7.40
C SER A 59 0.16 -28.81 8.17
N ASN A 60 0.50 -28.34 9.38
CA ASN A 60 1.49 -29.01 10.24
C ASN A 60 1.14 -30.49 10.51
N LYS A 61 -0.15 -30.83 10.45
CA LYS A 61 -0.66 -32.20 10.61
C LYS A 61 -0.30 -33.12 9.44
N LEU A 62 -0.28 -32.60 8.21
CA LEU A 62 0.20 -33.35 7.04
C LEU A 62 1.72 -33.50 7.05
N LEU A 63 2.43 -32.44 7.47
CA LEU A 63 3.90 -32.49 7.63
C LEU A 63 4.36 -33.49 8.70
N SER A 64 3.61 -33.69 9.79
CA SER A 64 3.94 -34.69 10.80
C SER A 64 3.75 -36.12 10.28
N ILE A 65 2.67 -36.37 9.52
CA ILE A 65 2.39 -37.69 8.93
C ILE A 65 3.46 -38.04 7.89
N ILE A 66 3.84 -37.09 7.03
CA ILE A 66 4.86 -37.30 5.98
C ILE A 66 6.25 -37.56 6.57
N LYS A 67 6.58 -36.96 7.73
CA LYS A 67 7.86 -37.19 8.43
C LYS A 67 7.94 -38.53 9.15
N GLU A 68 6.83 -39.10 9.58
CA GLU A 68 6.80 -40.43 10.22
C GLU A 68 6.97 -41.58 9.22
N GLU A 69 6.67 -41.35 7.93
CA GLU A 69 6.70 -42.38 6.88
C GLU A 69 7.96 -42.37 5.98
N GLU A 70 8.99 -41.57 6.28
CA GLU A 70 10.12 -41.28 5.36
C GLU A 70 10.56 -42.44 4.46
N LYS A 71 10.14 -42.38 3.20
CA LYS A 71 10.82 -42.96 2.05
C LYS A 71 11.06 -41.84 1.04
N ASP A 72 12.25 -41.27 1.06
CA ASP A 72 12.91 -40.63 -0.09
C ASP A 72 12.00 -39.85 -1.06
N ILE A 73 11.06 -39.07 -0.54
CA ILE A 73 10.38 -38.07 -1.36
C ILE A 73 11.40 -36.95 -1.45
N SER A 74 12.13 -36.91 -2.57
CA SER A 74 12.82 -35.69 -2.99
C SER A 74 11.78 -34.58 -2.91
N ILE A 75 11.91 -33.78 -1.86
CA ILE A 75 11.05 -32.65 -1.57
C ILE A 75 11.29 -31.69 -2.74
N LYS A 76 10.53 -31.89 -3.84
CA LYS A 76 10.63 -31.09 -5.05
C LYS A 76 10.60 -29.64 -4.61
N GLU A 77 11.41 -28.82 -5.25
CA GLU A 77 11.77 -27.44 -4.93
C GLU A 77 10.59 -26.46 -4.63
N GLY A 78 9.33 -26.90 -4.69
CA GLY A 78 8.13 -26.18 -4.26
C GLY A 78 7.79 -26.22 -2.76
N PHE A 79 8.45 -27.05 -1.92
CA PHE A 79 8.26 -27.01 -0.45
C PHE A 79 9.30 -26.17 0.29
N ALA A 80 10.33 -25.66 -0.42
CA ALA A 80 11.16 -24.63 0.15
C ALA A 80 10.22 -23.47 0.47
N SER A 81 9.96 -23.25 1.76
CA SER A 81 9.30 -22.02 2.21
C SER A 81 10.01 -20.92 1.45
N LYS A 82 9.31 -20.25 0.51
CA LYS A 82 9.84 -19.00 -0.02
C LYS A 82 10.14 -18.21 1.24
N LYS A 83 11.43 -18.06 1.57
CA LYS A 83 11.85 -17.11 2.59
C LYS A 83 11.08 -15.86 2.22
N GLY A 84 10.33 -15.36 3.19
CA GLY A 84 9.49 -14.19 3.03
C GLY A 84 10.18 -13.16 2.16
N THR A 85 9.39 -12.40 1.40
CA THR A 85 9.86 -11.23 0.68
C THR A 85 10.87 -10.53 1.59
N LEU A 86 12.11 -10.41 1.14
CA LEU A 86 13.18 -9.74 1.90
C LEU A 86 12.86 -8.24 1.92
N SER A 87 11.83 -7.87 2.67
CA SER A 87 11.39 -6.51 2.89
C SER A 87 11.97 -6.04 4.22
N ASN A 88 12.30 -4.75 4.26
CA ASN A 88 12.78 -4.12 5.47
C ASN A 88 11.82 -2.99 5.81
N ILE A 89 10.79 -3.35 6.58
CA ILE A 89 9.71 -2.44 6.97
C ILE A 89 10.27 -1.21 7.70
N ALA A 90 11.39 -1.35 8.42
CA ALA A 90 12.03 -0.24 9.10
C ALA A 90 12.53 0.84 8.11
N ILE A 91 13.03 0.46 6.93
CA ILE A 91 13.43 1.41 5.88
C ILE A 91 12.20 2.17 5.37
N ALA A 92 11.12 1.47 5.04
CA ALA A 92 9.89 2.11 4.57
C ALA A 92 9.28 3.04 5.62
N ALA A 93 9.29 2.62 6.90
CA ALA A 93 8.83 3.42 8.02
C ALA A 93 9.69 4.68 8.21
N PHE A 94 11.03 4.55 8.16
CA PHE A 94 11.95 5.68 8.28
C PHE A 94 11.75 6.70 7.16
N ILE A 95 11.67 6.26 5.89
CA ILE A 95 11.42 7.16 4.75
C ILE A 95 10.08 7.88 4.90
N SER A 96 9.03 7.16 5.30
CA SER A 96 7.70 7.73 5.51
C SER A 96 7.68 8.75 6.66
N ALA A 97 8.37 8.44 7.77
CA ALA A 97 8.51 9.34 8.90
C ALA A 97 9.30 10.60 8.51
N TYR A 98 10.40 10.44 7.78
CA TYR A 98 11.20 11.55 7.28
C TYR A 98 10.37 12.50 6.43
N GLY A 99 9.56 11.99 5.49
CA GLY A 99 8.66 12.82 4.68
C GLY A 99 7.67 13.63 5.53
N ARG A 100 7.09 13.01 6.57
CA ARG A 100 6.17 13.70 7.49
C ARG A 100 6.88 14.77 8.32
N VAL A 101 8.06 14.47 8.87
CA VAL A 101 8.87 15.43 9.63
C VAL A 101 9.26 16.61 8.74
N HIS A 102 9.68 16.31 7.50
CA HIS A 102 10.06 17.31 6.51
C HIS A 102 8.91 18.27 6.18
N LEU A 103 7.66 17.80 6.05
CA LEU A 103 6.51 18.69 5.85
C LEU A 103 6.08 19.40 7.13
N ASN A 104 6.16 18.74 8.29
CA ASN A 104 5.71 19.31 9.56
C ASN A 104 6.59 20.48 10.03
N LYS A 105 7.86 20.57 9.62
CA LYS A 105 8.71 21.73 9.94
C LYS A 105 8.07 23.06 9.48
N PHE A 106 7.28 23.05 8.41
CA PHE A 106 6.61 24.25 7.89
C PHE A 106 5.46 24.73 8.78
N ARG A 107 4.91 23.89 9.67
CA ARG A 107 3.90 24.31 10.65
C ARG A 107 4.41 25.35 11.64
N ILE A 108 5.72 25.37 11.86
CA ILE A 108 6.38 26.34 12.74
C ILE A 108 6.65 27.66 11.98
N ILE A 109 6.80 27.58 10.65
CA ILE A 109 7.24 28.68 9.79
C ILE A 109 6.04 29.49 9.27
N THR A 110 4.92 28.83 8.97
CA THR A 110 3.74 29.46 8.38
C THR A 110 2.44 28.79 8.81
N ALA A 111 1.34 29.52 8.70
CA ALA A 111 0.00 29.00 8.91
C ALA A 111 -0.36 28.01 7.79
N ILE A 112 -0.50 26.73 8.16
CA ILE A 112 -0.86 25.65 7.25
C ILE A 112 -2.37 25.39 7.33
N VAL A 113 -3.05 25.54 6.19
CA VAL A 113 -4.48 25.23 6.04
C VAL A 113 -4.69 23.74 5.84
N TYR A 114 -3.82 23.09 5.06
CA TYR A 114 -3.93 21.66 4.74
C TYR A 114 -2.56 21.04 4.49
N THR A 115 -2.40 19.77 4.87
CA THR A 115 -1.21 18.96 4.59
C THR A 115 -1.63 17.63 3.97
N GLY A 116 -1.05 17.32 2.80
CA GLY A 116 -1.14 16.01 2.16
C GLY A 116 0.10 15.15 2.43
N ALA A 117 0.28 14.09 1.64
CA ALA A 117 1.45 13.22 1.76
C ALA A 117 2.75 13.90 1.30
N ASP A 118 2.65 14.74 0.25
CA ASP A 118 3.78 15.38 -0.44
C ASP A 118 3.50 16.85 -0.79
N CYS A 119 2.48 17.45 -0.17
CA CYS A 119 2.07 18.83 -0.44
C CYS A 119 1.55 19.53 0.82
N ILE A 120 1.63 20.86 0.82
CA ILE A 120 1.08 21.74 1.84
C ILE A 120 0.37 22.91 1.19
N PHE A 121 -0.66 23.41 1.86
CA PHE A 121 -1.40 24.60 1.50
C PHE A 121 -1.29 25.58 2.65
N THR A 122 -0.84 26.79 2.35
CA THR A 122 -0.48 27.80 3.33
C THR A 122 -1.28 29.07 3.09
N GLU A 123 -1.64 29.77 4.15
CA GLU A 123 -2.30 31.08 4.04
C GLU A 123 -1.33 32.13 3.52
N ASN A 124 -0.09 32.06 4.01
CA ASN A 124 0.98 32.99 3.66
C ASN A 124 2.02 32.30 2.77
N PRO A 125 2.69 33.07 1.89
CA PRO A 125 3.84 32.57 1.12
C PRO A 125 4.92 31.98 2.04
N ILE A 126 5.54 30.90 1.59
CA ILE A 126 6.71 30.31 2.26
C ILE A 126 7.96 31.08 1.80
N ASP A 127 8.94 31.18 2.70
CA ASP A 127 10.26 31.75 2.38
C ASP A 127 10.83 31.12 1.09
N PRO A 128 11.22 31.94 0.09
CA PRO A 128 11.75 31.47 -1.19
C PRO A 128 12.91 30.48 -1.08
N LYS A 129 13.69 30.47 0.01
CA LYS A 129 14.78 29.51 0.20
C LYS A 129 14.32 28.05 0.23
N TYR A 130 13.06 27.81 0.60
CA TYR A 130 12.44 26.48 0.62
C TYR A 130 11.74 26.13 -0.68
N ILE A 131 11.70 27.04 -1.66
CA ILE A 131 11.01 26.85 -2.94
C ILE A 131 12.04 26.72 -4.06
N GLY A 132 12.00 25.61 -4.79
CA GLY A 132 12.92 25.40 -5.91
C GLY A 132 12.92 23.97 -6.46
N PRO A 133 13.83 23.68 -7.40
CA PRO A 133 13.91 22.39 -8.08
C PRO A 133 14.74 21.35 -7.31
N GLU A 134 15.49 21.75 -6.29
CA GLU A 134 16.43 20.89 -5.59
C GLU A 134 15.74 19.89 -4.67
N ILE A 135 16.47 18.83 -4.32
CA ILE A 135 16.04 17.87 -3.31
C ILE A 135 15.81 18.62 -1.99
N GLU A 136 14.75 18.26 -1.27
CA GLU A 136 14.30 18.91 -0.03
C GLU A 136 13.65 20.29 -0.19
N GLN A 137 13.59 20.84 -1.40
CA GLN A 137 12.78 22.03 -1.69
C GLN A 137 11.37 21.65 -2.14
N LEU A 138 10.42 22.55 -1.88
CA LEU A 138 9.05 22.44 -2.34
C LEU A 138 8.89 23.11 -3.70
N LYS A 139 8.14 22.47 -4.59
CA LYS A 139 7.74 23.10 -5.85
C LYS A 139 6.48 23.93 -5.63
N LEU A 140 6.57 25.24 -5.87
CA LEU A 140 5.38 26.10 -5.93
C LEU A 140 4.52 25.70 -7.14
N LYS A 141 3.32 25.17 -6.87
CA LYS A 141 2.43 24.66 -7.92
C LYS A 141 1.51 25.74 -8.49
N SER A 142 0.87 26.52 -7.63
CA SER A 142 -0.10 27.56 -8.01
C SER A 142 -0.35 28.50 -6.83
N ASN A 143 -0.70 29.76 -7.12
CA ASN A 143 -1.27 30.65 -6.11
C ASN A 143 -2.79 30.45 -6.07
N ILE A 144 -3.35 30.47 -4.87
CA ILE A 144 -4.76 30.18 -4.62
C ILE A 144 -5.44 31.47 -4.16
N ILE A 145 -6.53 31.85 -4.83
CA ILE A 145 -7.34 33.00 -4.42
C ILE A 145 -8.29 32.59 -3.29
N LYS A 146 -8.95 31.43 -3.43
CA LYS A 146 -9.92 30.88 -2.47
C LYS A 146 -9.87 29.37 -2.48
N GLY A 147 -10.08 28.74 -1.34
CA GLY A 147 -10.19 27.28 -1.24
C GLY A 147 -11.02 26.82 -0.05
N PHE A 148 -11.66 25.67 -0.21
CA PHE A 148 -12.43 24.97 0.82
C PHE A 148 -11.75 23.64 1.11
N PHE A 149 -11.30 23.44 2.35
CA PHE A 149 -10.60 22.24 2.79
C PHE A 149 -11.41 21.58 3.91
N ILE A 150 -12.19 20.55 3.57
CA ILE A 150 -13.17 19.97 4.51
C ILE A 150 -12.56 18.77 5.22
N LYS A 151 -11.95 17.84 4.48
CA LYS A 151 -11.31 16.63 5.04
C LYS A 151 -10.19 16.14 4.11
N PRO A 152 -9.34 15.19 4.55
CA PRO A 152 -8.32 14.60 3.69
C PRO A 152 -8.88 14.15 2.34
N LYS A 153 -8.23 14.58 1.25
CA LYS A 153 -8.64 14.32 -0.14
C LYS A 153 -10.05 14.85 -0.50
N PHE A 154 -10.62 15.78 0.25
CA PHE A 154 -11.91 16.41 -0.05
C PHE A 154 -11.79 17.92 0.11
N TYR A 155 -11.41 18.58 -0.99
CA TYR A 155 -11.16 20.01 -1.02
C TYR A 155 -11.32 20.58 -2.44
N SER A 156 -11.62 21.86 -2.54
CA SER A 156 -11.65 22.60 -3.80
C SER A 156 -10.94 23.93 -3.68
N TYR A 157 -10.39 24.45 -4.77
CA TYR A 157 -9.76 25.77 -4.78
C TYR A 157 -9.75 26.43 -6.17
N LEU A 158 -9.74 27.75 -6.18
CA LEU A 158 -9.62 28.61 -7.36
C LEU A 158 -8.23 29.22 -7.41
N THR A 159 -7.54 29.04 -8.54
CA THR A 159 -6.21 29.64 -8.75
C THR A 159 -6.29 31.07 -9.28
N ASP A 160 -5.19 31.80 -9.16
CA ASP A 160 -4.96 33.11 -9.78
C ASP A 160 -5.17 33.13 -11.30
N LYS A 161 -5.02 31.98 -11.96
CA LYS A 161 -5.26 31.78 -13.39
C LYS A 161 -6.71 31.47 -13.75
N GLY A 162 -7.65 31.62 -12.81
CA GLY A 162 -9.07 31.34 -13.01
C GLY A 162 -9.40 29.85 -13.15
N LYS A 163 -8.48 28.95 -12.79
CA LYS A 163 -8.71 27.51 -12.85
C LYS A 163 -9.26 27.00 -11.53
N GLU A 164 -10.43 26.38 -11.59
CA GLU A 164 -10.99 25.64 -10.46
C GLU A 164 -10.44 24.22 -10.42
N VAL A 165 -10.08 23.76 -9.23
CA VAL A 165 -9.61 22.40 -8.97
C VAL A 165 -10.48 21.82 -7.86
N VAL A 166 -11.13 20.69 -8.15
CA VAL A 166 -11.93 19.94 -7.19
C VAL A 166 -11.26 18.58 -6.97
N VAL A 167 -11.01 18.24 -5.71
CA VAL A 167 -10.44 16.96 -5.30
C VAL A 167 -11.44 16.29 -4.37
N THR A 168 -11.96 15.15 -4.79
CA THR A 168 -12.87 14.33 -4.00
C THR A 168 -12.30 12.92 -3.86
N ALA A 169 -12.24 12.43 -2.62
CA ALA A 169 -12.13 11.00 -2.39
C ALA A 169 -13.44 10.38 -2.86
N GLU A 170 -13.38 9.29 -3.62
CA GLU A 170 -14.55 8.52 -4.01
C GLU A 170 -15.43 8.30 -2.77
N VAL A 171 -16.58 8.98 -2.75
CA VAL A 171 -17.65 8.66 -1.82
C VAL A 171 -18.29 7.44 -2.42
N LYS A 172 -17.87 6.25 -1.99
CA LYS A 172 -18.66 5.04 -2.26
C LYS A 172 -20.03 5.26 -1.62
N PRO A 173 -21.13 5.24 -2.40
CA PRO A 173 -22.47 5.27 -1.84
C PRO A 173 -22.74 4.06 -0.94
#